data_AF-A0A350LSA2-F1
#
_entry.id   AF-A0A350LSA2-F1
#
_cell.length_a   1.000
_cell.length_b   1.000
_cell.length_c   1.000
_cell.angle_alpha   90.00
_cell.angle_beta   90.00
_cell.angle_gamma   90.00
#
_symmetry.space_group_name_H-M   'P 1'
#
loop_
_entity.id
_entity.type
_entity.pdbx_description
1 polymer ?
#
loop_
_entity_poly.entity_id
_entity_poly.type
_entity_poly.pdbx_seq_one_letter_code
_entity_poly.pdbx_strand_id
1 'polypeptide(L)' 'FDDFCGCFNEADVVGIADVYAAGEEPIPGATRDDLVAGLTRHGHRHAVAIGSEDDLEHL' A
#
# COMPACT_ATOMS: atom_id res chain seq x y z
N PHE A 1 5.65 5.37 -9.57
CA PHE A 1 5.38 4.46 -8.44
C PHE A 1 6.58 4.36 -7.51
N ASP A 2 7.79 4.11 -8.02
CA ASP A 2 8.99 3.97 -7.17
C ASP A 2 9.24 5.13 -6.20
N ASP A 3 9.10 6.39 -6.65
CA ASP A 3 9.26 7.55 -5.76
C ASP A 3 8.25 7.56 -4.60
N PHE A 4 7.03 7.09 -4.84
CA PHE A 4 5.98 7.02 -3.83
C PHE A 4 6.23 5.87 -2.84
N CYS A 5 6.77 4.73 -3.31
CA CYS A 5 7.21 3.65 -2.43
C CYS A 5 8.28 4.13 -1.44
N GLY A 6 9.20 4.98 -1.89
CA GLY A 6 10.25 5.54 -1.05
C GLY A 6 9.73 6.40 0.13
N CYS A 7 8.53 6.98 0.02
CA CYS A 7 7.92 7.78 1.09
C CYS A 7 7.65 6.98 2.38
N PHE A 8 7.61 5.65 2.30
CA PHE A 8 7.26 4.79 3.44
C PHE A 8 8.48 4.15 4.11
N ASN A 9 9.70 4.36 3.61
CA ASN A 9 10.90 3.64 4.05
C ASN A 9 11.21 3.72 5.55
N GLU A 10 10.78 4.79 6.23
CA GLU A 10 11.01 4.99 7.66
C GLU A 10 9.92 4.39 8.55
N ALA A 11 8.82 3.88 7.96
CA ALA A 11 7.75 3.26 8.72
C ALA A 11 8.13 1.82 9.14
N ASP A 12 7.80 1.45 10.37
CA ASP A 12 7.96 0.06 10.83
C ASP A 12 6.93 -0.86 10.17
N VAL A 13 5.69 -0.37 10.04
CA VAL A 13 4.55 -1.08 9.44
C VAL A 13 3.75 -0.11 8.56
N VAL A 14 3.32 -0.60 7.39
CA VAL A 14 2.50 0.15 6.43
C VAL A 14 1.26 -0.66 6.10
N GLY A 15 0.10 -0.19 6.58
CA GLY A 15 -1.21 -0.70 6.19
C GLY A 15 -1.76 0.12 5.01
N ILE A 16 -2.17 -0.55 3.93
CA ILE A 16 -2.66 0.11 2.71
C ILE A 16 -4.09 -0.33 2.44
N ALA A 17 -5.02 0.62 2.41
CA ALA A 17 -6.40 0.38 2.02
C ALA A 17 -6.58 0.45 0.49
N ASP A 18 -7.78 0.13 0.00
CA ASP A 18 -8.10 0.30 -1.41
C ASP A 18 -7.98 1.77 -1.87
N VAL A 19 -7.67 1.96 -3.15
CA VAL A 19 -7.51 3.30 -3.74
C VAL A 19 -8.86 4.01 -3.75
N TYR A 20 -8.89 5.19 -3.13
CA TYR A 20 -10.02 6.10 -3.27
C TYR A 20 -9.99 6.75 -4.67
N ALA A 21 -10.91 6.32 -5.54
CA ALA A 21 -10.89 6.70 -6.96
C ALA A 21 -11.22 8.17 -7.25
N ALA A 22 -11.86 8.90 -6.33
CA ALA A 22 -12.23 10.31 -6.49
C ALA A 22 -12.96 10.67 -7.82
N GLY A 23 -13.63 9.70 -8.46
CA GLY A 23 -14.33 9.87 -9.73
C GLY A 23 -13.51 9.52 -10.99
N GLU A 24 -12.26 9.08 -10.83
CA GLU A 24 -11.40 8.64 -11.93
C GLU A 24 -11.62 7.16 -12.30
N GLU A 25 -11.26 6.80 -13.52
CA GLU A 25 -11.22 5.39 -13.92
C GLU A 25 -10.02 4.68 -13.27
N PRO A 26 -10.15 3.40 -12.88
CA PRO A 26 -9.03 2.63 -12.36
C PRO A 26 -7.84 2.60 -13.32
N ILE A 27 -6.65 2.87 -12.80
CA ILE A 27 -5.42 2.85 -13.57
C ILE A 27 -4.76 1.46 -13.42
N PRO A 28 -4.49 0.73 -14.53
CA PRO A 28 -3.79 -0.55 -14.46
C PRO A 28 -2.42 -0.43 -13.81
N GLY A 29 -2.11 -1.32 -12.86
CA GLY A 29 -0.84 -1.30 -12.13
C GLY A 29 -0.77 -0.24 -11.02
N ALA A 30 -1.88 0.42 -10.69
CA ALA A 30 -1.97 1.43 -9.65
C ALA A 30 -3.01 1.06 -8.57
N THR A 31 -3.04 -0.23 -8.18
CA THR A 31 -3.92 -0.72 -7.12
C THR A 31 -3.20 -0.74 -5.75
N ARG A 32 -3.96 -0.97 -4.68
CA ARG A 32 -3.40 -1.30 -3.35
C ARG A 32 -2.37 -2.40 -3.44
N ASP A 33 -2.71 -3.49 -4.13
CA ASP A 33 -1.88 -4.69 -4.19
C ASP A 33 -0.59 -4.43 -5.00
N ASP A 34 -0.67 -3.60 -6.05
CA ASP A 34 0.51 -3.14 -6.78
C ASP A 34 1.44 -2.30 -5.90
N LEU A 35 0.87 -1.43 -5.05
CA LEU A 35 1.65 -0.62 -4.11
C LEU A 35 2.32 -1.47 -3.03
N VAL A 36 1.58 -2.42 -2.44
CA VAL A 36 2.14 -3.39 -1.48
C VAL A 36 3.31 -4.15 -2.13
N ALA A 37 3.10 -4.69 -3.33
CA ALA A 37 4.14 -5.41 -4.06
C ALA A 37 5.34 -4.50 -4.39
N GLY A 38 5.11 -3.24 -4.73
CA GLY A 38 6.14 -2.23 -4.92
C GLY A 38 6.99 -2.02 -3.66
N LEU A 39 6.35 -1.76 -2.52
CA LEU A 39 7.03 -1.58 -1.23
C LEU A 39 7.84 -2.81 -0.83
N THR A 40 7.29 -4.01 -0.99
CA THR A 40 8.03 -5.25 -0.71
C THR A 40 9.25 -5.41 -1.62
N ARG A 41 9.14 -5.09 -2.92
CA ARG A 41 10.29 -5.13 -3.85
C ARG A 41 11.39 -4.15 -3.48
N HIS A 42 11.02 -3.00 -2.92
CA HIS A 42 11.97 -1.98 -2.40
C HIS A 42 12.53 -2.33 -1.01
N GLY A 43 12.13 -3.46 -0.42
CA GLY A 43 12.69 -3.97 0.83
C GLY A 43 11.92 -3.58 2.08
N HIS A 44 10.74 -2.96 1.96
CA HIS A 44 9.89 -2.67 3.10
C HIS A 44 9.41 -3.96 3.75
N ARG A 45 9.75 -4.17 5.02
CA ARG A 45 9.60 -5.47 5.70
C ARG A 45 8.15 -5.81 6.04
N HIS A 46 7.34 -4.80 6.38
CA HIS A 46 5.97 -4.98 6.84
C HIS A 46 5.03 -4.03 6.09
N ALA A 47 4.71 -4.38 4.85
CA ALA A 47 3.68 -3.72 4.05
C ALA A 47 2.54 -4.70 3.81
N VAL A 48 1.33 -4.33 4.22
CA VAL A 48 0.15 -5.22 4.17
C VAL A 48 -1.07 -4.49 3.63
N ALA A 49 -1.90 -5.25 2.92
CA ALA A 49 -3.22 -4.78 2.52
C ALA A 49 -4.18 -4.85 3.72
N ILE A 50 -4.96 -3.80 3.92
CA ILE A 50 -6.06 -3.76 4.89
C ILE A 50 -7.39 -3.57 4.15
N GLY A 51 -8.41 -4.31 4.55
CA GLY A 51 -9.77 -4.22 4.01
C GLY A 51 -10.79 -3.70 5.01
N SER A 52 -10.46 -3.70 6.30
CA SER A 52 -11.36 -3.38 7.40
C SER A 52 -10.62 -2.80 8.60
N GLU A 53 -11.37 -2.28 9.57
CA GLU A 53 -10.83 -1.82 10.85
C GLU A 53 -10.26 -2.98 11.68
N ASP A 54 -10.84 -4.19 11.59
CA ASP A 54 -10.35 -5.38 12.29
C ASP A 54 -8.93 -5.77 11.86
N ASP A 55 -8.57 -5.53 10.59
CA ASP A 55 -7.22 -5.80 10.09
C ASP A 55 -6.16 -4.94 10.78
N LEU A 56 -6.54 -3.76 11.30
CA LEU A 56 -5.64 -2.87 12.04
C LEU A 56 -5.22 -3.45 13.39
N GLU A 57 -6.09 -4.26 14.02
CA GLU A 57 -5.78 -4.93 15.28
C GLU A 57 -4.76 -6.07 15.12
N HIS A 58 -4.52 -6.49 13.87
CA HIS A 58 -3.63 -7.58 13.50
C HIS A 58 -2.27 -7.14 12.91
N LEU A 59 -1.99 -5.82 12.91
CA LEU A 59 -0.74 -5.22 12.40
C LEU A 59 0.48 -5.40 13.31
#